data_AF-A0A8I0L6T0-F1
#
_entry.id   AF-A0A8I0L6T0-F1
#
_cell.length_a   1.000
_cell.length_b   1.000
_cell.length_c   1.000
_cell.angle_alpha   90.00
_cell.angle_beta   90.00
_cell.angle_gamma   90.00
#
_symmetry.space_group_name_H-M   'P 1'
#
loop_
_entity.id
_entity.type
_entity.pdbx_description
1 polymer ?
#
loop_
_entity_poly.entity_id
_entity_poly.type
_entity_poly.pdbx_seq_one_letter_code
_entity_poly.pdbx_strand_id
1 'polypeptide(L)'
;RQQMTLPAIINYFQDCSTFQSESLGLGIDHCAERNCAWILSSWQVLIDRYPRLGEEIQISTWASGFNKFLGDRNFCMQDKD
;
A
#
# COMPACT_ATOMS: atom_id res chain seq x y z
N ARG A 1 7.24 -21.86 -8.98
CA ARG A 1 6.33 -21.88 -7.80
C ARG A 1 5.12 -21.04 -8.15
N GLN A 2 3.89 -21.53 -7.93
CA GLN A 2 2.66 -20.80 -8.28
C GLN A 2 2.24 -19.86 -7.13
N GLN A 3 3.15 -18.98 -6.71
CA GLN A 3 2.96 -18.07 -5.58
C GLN A 3 3.28 -16.63 -6.02
N MET A 4 2.57 -15.67 -5.43
CA MET A 4 2.83 -14.25 -5.66
C MET A 4 4.25 -13.89 -5.23
N THR A 5 4.90 -12.99 -5.96
CA THR A 5 6.25 -12.51 -5.62
C THR A 5 6.16 -11.34 -4.64
N LEU A 6 7.20 -11.11 -3.83
CA LEU A 6 7.24 -9.96 -2.93
C LEU A 6 7.05 -8.62 -3.67
N PRO A 7 7.67 -8.36 -4.85
CA PRO A 7 7.40 -7.13 -5.61
C PRO A 7 5.93 -6.98 -6.02
N ALA A 8 5.25 -8.06 -6.38
CA ALA A 8 3.83 -8.00 -6.69
C ALA A 8 2.98 -7.63 -5.46
N ILE A 9 3.33 -8.14 -4.27
CA ILE A 9 2.69 -7.74 -3.00
C ILE A 9 2.88 -6.25 -2.75
N ILE A 10 4.11 -5.74 -2.91
CA ILE A 10 4.40 -4.31 -2.74
C ILE A 10 3.61 -3.45 -3.74
N ASN A 11 3.49 -3.88 -5.00
CA ASN A 11 2.69 -3.17 -6.00
C ASN A 11 1.22 -3.05 -5.57
N TYR A 12 0.61 -4.12 -5.06
CA TYR A 12 -0.75 -4.07 -4.52
C TYR A 12 -0.89 -3.08 -3.36
N PHE A 13 0.11 -2.99 -2.48
CA PHE A 13 0.10 -1.99 -1.41
C PHE A 13 0.21 -0.56 -1.95
N GLN A 14 1.09 -0.31 -2.93
CA GLN A 14 1.21 1.00 -3.57
C GLN A 14 -0.10 1.43 -4.24
N ASP A 15 -0.70 0.54 -5.04
CA ASP A 15 -1.98 0.78 -5.72
C ASP A 15 -3.08 1.10 -4.69
N CYS A 16 -3.20 0.27 -3.65
CA CYS A 16 -4.20 0.46 -2.60
C CYS A 16 -4.05 1.82 -1.90
N SER A 17 -2.83 2.23 -1.55
CA SER A 17 -2.59 3.56 -0.95
C SER A 17 -2.87 4.71 -1.90
N THR A 18 -2.61 4.53 -3.19
CA THR A 18 -2.88 5.54 -4.22
C THR A 18 -4.39 5.69 -4.36
N PHE A 19 -5.13 4.60 -4.57
CA PHE A 19 -6.59 4.63 -4.71
C PHE A 19 -7.29 5.22 -3.47
N GLN A 20 -6.79 4.89 -2.28
CA GLN A 20 -7.31 5.48 -1.04
C GLN A 20 -7.07 7.00 -1.01
N SER A 21 -5.88 7.48 -1.41
CA SER A 21 -5.55 8.90 -1.46
C SER A 21 -6.38 9.64 -2.52
N GLU A 22 -6.55 9.04 -3.70
CA GLU A 22 -7.43 9.57 -4.76
C GLU A 22 -8.88 9.67 -4.29
N SER A 23 -9.41 8.65 -3.61
CA SER A 23 -10.79 8.67 -3.10
C SER A 23 -11.04 9.76 -2.04
N LEU A 24 -9.99 10.22 -1.37
CA LEU A 24 -10.03 11.31 -0.39
C LEU A 24 -9.76 12.69 -1.01
N GLY A 25 -9.49 12.77 -2.32
CA GLY A 25 -9.08 14.01 -2.99
C GLY A 25 -7.68 14.49 -2.61
N LEU A 26 -6.86 13.60 -2.04
CA LEU A 26 -5.47 13.82 -1.60
C LEU A 26 -4.47 13.05 -2.46
N GLY A 27 -4.84 12.81 -3.72
CA GLY A 27 -4.08 12.04 -4.70
C GLY A 27 -2.81 12.72 -5.22
N ILE A 28 -2.34 12.23 -6.36
CA ILE A 28 -1.11 12.73 -7.00
C ILE A 28 -1.28 14.21 -7.41
N ASP A 29 -2.41 14.57 -8.00
CA ASP A 29 -2.68 15.93 -8.46
C ASP A 29 -2.69 16.93 -7.29
N HIS A 30 -3.27 16.54 -6.16
CA HIS A 30 -3.28 17.34 -4.93
C HIS A 30 -1.87 17.67 -4.43
N CYS A 31 -0.95 16.69 -4.53
CA CYS A 31 0.45 16.86 -4.16
C CYS A 31 1.18 17.76 -5.17
N ALA A 32 0.94 17.54 -6.47
CA ALA A 32 1.53 18.33 -7.55
C ALA A 32 1.15 19.82 -7.45
N GLU A 33 -0.12 20.14 -7.17
CA GLU A 33 -0.60 21.51 -6.92
C GLU A 33 0.15 22.23 -5.78
N ARG A 34 0.68 21.46 -4.81
CA ARG A 34 1.43 21.96 -3.65
C ARG A 34 2.94 21.92 -3.84
N ASN A 35 3.42 21.57 -5.04
CA ASN A 35 4.83 21.33 -5.33
C ASN A 35 5.45 20.31 -4.37
N CYS A 36 4.70 19.28 -3.99
CA CYS A 36 5.18 18.20 -3.13
C CYS A 36 4.96 16.82 -3.76
N ALA A 37 5.66 15.82 -3.24
CA ALA A 37 5.51 14.43 -3.65
C ALA A 37 5.73 13.51 -2.46
N TRP A 38 5.07 12.36 -2.47
CA TRP A 38 5.35 11.29 -1.53
C TRP A 38 6.50 10.44 -2.04
N ILE A 39 7.52 10.26 -1.20
CA ILE A 39 8.61 9.32 -1.44
C ILE A 39 8.54 8.25 -0.38
N LEU A 40 8.47 7.00 -0.82
CA LEU A 40 8.53 5.83 0.05
C LEU A 40 9.92 5.76 0.70
N SER A 41 9.98 5.88 2.02
CA SER A 41 11.24 5.80 2.77
C SER A 41 11.69 4.36 3.00
N SER A 42 10.80 3.49 3.50
CA SER A 42 11.12 2.09 3.78
C SER A 42 9.85 1.24 3.87
N TRP A 43 10.03 -0.09 3.77
CA TRP A 43 9.01 -1.08 4.07
C TRP A 43 9.48 -2.01 5.18
N GLN A 44 8.56 -2.36 6.07
CA GLN A 44 8.67 -3.55 6.90
C GLN A 44 7.53 -4.48 6.54
N VAL A 45 7.85 -5.63 5.96
CA VAL A 45 6.84 -6.61 5.52
C VAL A 45 7.02 -7.91 6.28
N LEU A 46 5.96 -8.34 6.97
CA LEU A 46 5.86 -9.63 7.61
C LEU A 46 4.93 -10.50 6.75
N ILE A 47 5.39 -11.67 6.33
CA ILE A 47 4.63 -12.58 5.46
C ILE A 47 4.53 -13.92 6.17
N ASP A 48 3.33 -14.25 6.64
CA ASP A 48 3.05 -15.58 7.21
C ASP A 48 2.97 -16.64 6.10
N ARG A 49 2.31 -16.29 4.98
CA ARG A 49 2.17 -17.14 3.80
C ARG A 49 2.03 -16.29 2.53
N TYR A 50 2.64 -16.75 1.44
CA TYR A 50 2.43 -16.15 0.12
C TYR A 50 1.09 -16.59 -0.51
N PRO A 51 0.32 -15.66 -1.12
CA PRO A 51 -0.86 -16.00 -1.91
C PRO A 51 -0.53 -16.95 -3.05
N ARG A 52 -1.44 -17.89 -3.32
CA ARG A 52 -1.34 -18.83 -4.44
C ARG A 52 -2.03 -18.26 -5.68
N LEU A 53 -1.66 -18.80 -6.84
CA LEU A 53 -2.36 -18.46 -8.08
C LEU A 53 -3.85 -18.80 -7.99
N GLY A 54 -4.72 -17.86 -8.38
CA GLY A 54 -6.18 -18.03 -8.37
C GLY A 54 -6.85 -17.81 -7.01
N GLU A 55 -6.08 -17.45 -5.98
CA GLU A 55 -6.59 -17.11 -4.66
C GLU A 55 -7.20 -15.71 -4.63
N GLU A 56 -8.38 -15.56 -4.02
CA GLU A 56 -8.98 -14.26 -3.80
C GLU A 56 -8.34 -13.59 -2.58
N ILE A 57 -7.89 -12.35 -2.75
CA ILE A 57 -7.19 -11.59 -1.71
C ILE A 57 -7.89 -10.24 -1.48
N GLN A 58 -7.87 -9.78 -0.24
CA GLN A 58 -8.31 -8.45 0.14
C GLN A 58 -7.11 -7.63 0.64
N ILE A 59 -6.98 -6.42 0.10
CA ILE A 59 -5.94 -5.46 0.49
C ILE A 59 -6.59 -4.32 1.26
N SER A 60 -5.97 -3.90 2.36
CA SER A 60 -6.43 -2.78 3.18
C SER A 60 -5.25 -1.90 3.56
N THR A 61 -5.50 -0.59 3.66
CA THR A 61 -4.49 0.40 4.07
C THR A 61 -5.11 1.50 4.92
N TRP A 62 -4.34 2.03 5.85
CA TRP A 62 -4.72 3.19 6.66
C TRP A 62 -3.46 3.95 7.10
N ALA A 63 -3.61 5.27 7.29
CA ALA A 63 -2.58 6.05 7.95
C ALA A 63 -2.47 5.60 9.42
N SER A 64 -1.27 5.23 9.85
CA SER A 64 -1.01 4.74 11.21
C SER A 64 -0.34 5.77 12.09
N GLY A 65 0.30 6.79 11.50
CA GLY A 65 0.96 7.85 12.24
C GLY A 65 1.47 8.95 11.33
N PHE A 66 1.80 10.09 11.94
CA PHE A 66 2.46 11.18 11.25
C PHE A 66 3.45 11.83 12.21
N ASN A 67 4.72 11.92 11.81
CA ASN A 67 5.79 12.55 12.56
C ASN A 67 6.54 13.55 11.69
N LYS A 68 6.27 14.84 11.91
CA LYS A 68 6.82 15.98 11.15
C LYS A 68 6.53 15.89 9.65
N PHE A 69 7.39 15.25 8.88
CA PHE A 69 7.25 15.07 7.43
C PHE A 69 7.20 13.60 7.02
N LEU A 70 7.32 12.68 7.99
CA LEU A 70 7.19 11.24 7.78
C LEU A 70 5.75 10.83 8.08
N GLY A 71 5.10 10.24 7.09
CA GLY A 71 3.80 9.59 7.26
C GLY A 71 4.00 8.09 7.37
N ASP A 72 3.52 7.50 8.46
CA ASP A 72 3.48 6.06 8.65
C ASP A 72 2.16 5.53 8.10
N ARG A 73 2.25 4.41 7.38
CA ARG A 73 1.11 3.76 6.75
C ARG A 73 1.20 2.27 6.92
N ASN A 74 0.12 1.68 7.41
CA ASN A 74 0.01 0.24 7.56
C ASN A 74 -0.79 -0.35 6.40
N PHE A 75 -0.49 -1.61 6.14
CA PHE A 75 -1.09 -2.41 5.09
C PHE A 75 -1.40 -3.80 5.61
N CYS A 76 -2.46 -4.39 5.07
CA CYS A 76 -2.78 -5.78 5.31
C CYS A 76 -3.24 -6.43 4.00
N MET A 77 -2.74 -7.63 3.73
CA MET A 77 -3.19 -8.51 2.66
C MET A 77 -3.68 -9.78 3.34
N GLN A 78 -4.95 -10.11 3.15
CA GLN A 78 -5.59 -11.30 3.71
C GLN A 78 -6.22 -12.10 2.58
N ASP A 79 -6.30 -13.41 2.75
CA ASP A 79 -7.26 -14.23 2.01
C ASP A 79 -8.68 -13.83 2.45
N LYS A 80 -9.68 -14.28 1.69
CA LYS A 80 -11.09 -14.00 1.98
C LYS A 80 -11.72 -15.02 2.93
N ASP A 81 -11.00 -16.09 3.23
CA ASP A 81 -11.45 -17.26 4.00
C ASP A 81 -11.12 -17.15 5.50
#